data_AF-A0A973RXP9-F1
#
_entry.id   AF-A0A973RXP9-F1
#
_cell.length_a   1.000
_cell.length_b   1.000
_cell.length_c   1.000
_cell.angle_alpha   90.00
_cell.angle_beta   90.00
_cell.angle_gamma   90.00
#
_symmetry.space_group_name_H-M   'P 1'
#
loop_
_entity.id
_entity.type
_entity.pdbx_description
1 polymer ?
#
loop_
_entity_poly.entity_id
_entity_poly.type
_entity_poly.pdbx_seq_one_letter_code
_entity_poly.pdbx_strand_id
1 'polypeptide(L)'
;MIDPRSLTAAERVAVEMIHDHDLYANASGYFGRRPHRITRALAAGLIGNGLVRLDTIGAKGSKLTLTGAGVMTYNVMLERRQQQARRA
;
A
#
# COMPACT_ATOMS: atom_id res chain seq x y z
N MET A 1 -14.56 6.21 2.76
CA MET A 1 -13.28 6.02 3.48
C MET A 1 -13.30 4.62 4.07
N ILE A 2 -12.30 3.77 3.79
CA ILE A 2 -12.22 2.40 4.34
C ILE A 2 -11.55 2.45 5.72
N ASP A 3 -12.17 1.82 6.73
CA ASP A 3 -11.54 1.65 8.05
C ASP A 3 -10.38 0.65 7.92
N PRO A 4 -9.14 0.99 8.34
CA PRO A 4 -8.03 0.03 8.33
C PRO A 4 -8.27 -1.31 9.03
N ARG A 5 -9.29 -1.41 9.88
CA ARG A 5 -9.70 -2.67 10.54
C ARG A 5 -10.32 -3.68 9.58
N SER A 6 -10.94 -3.24 8.49
CA SER A 6 -11.49 -4.15 7.48
C SER A 6 -10.42 -4.73 6.55
N LEU A 7 -9.20 -4.19 6.60
CA LEU A 7 -8.05 -4.74 5.89
C LEU A 7 -7.44 -5.91 6.65
N THR A 8 -6.97 -6.89 5.91
CA THR A 8 -6.10 -7.95 6.43
C THR A 8 -4.77 -7.37 6.90
N ALA A 9 -4.02 -8.14 7.69
CA ALA A 9 -2.67 -7.73 8.11
C ALA A 9 -1.74 -7.52 6.90
N ALA A 10 -1.83 -8.37 5.88
CA ALA A 10 -1.04 -8.25 4.65
C ALA A 10 -1.38 -6.97 3.87
N GLU A 11 -2.67 -6.62 3.76
CA GLU A 11 -3.10 -5.40 3.08
C GLU A 11 -2.64 -4.13 3.81
N ARG A 12 -2.70 -4.11 5.15
CA ARG A 12 -2.16 -3.00 5.94
C ARG A 12 -0.66 -2.81 5.69
N VAL A 13 0.11 -3.89 5.76
CA VAL A 13 1.56 -3.85 5.47
C VAL A 13 1.82 -3.39 4.03
N ALA A 14 1.02 -3.83 3.06
CA ALA A 14 1.14 -3.40 1.68
C ALA A 14 0.81 -1.91 1.49
N VAL A 15 -0.21 -1.37 2.16
CA VAL A 15 -0.51 0.08 2.13
C VAL A 15 0.68 0.89 2.66
N GLU A 16 1.27 0.47 3.78
CA GLU A 16 2.49 1.11 4.31
C GLU A 16 3.66 1.02 3.33
N MET A 17 3.88 -0.14 2.74
CA MET A 17 4.98 -0.36 1.80
C MET A 17 4.84 0.46 0.51
N ILE A 18 3.61 0.63 -0.01
CA ILE A 18 3.33 1.45 -1.20
C ILE A 18 3.49 2.95 -0.90
N HIS A 19 3.20 3.37 0.34
CA HIS A 19 3.45 4.74 0.77
C HIS A 19 4.95 5.03 0.86
N ASP A 20 5.70 4.14 1.51
CA ASP A 20 7.10 4.39 1.88
C ASP A 20 8.11 4.05 0.77
N HIS A 21 7.71 3.25 -0.22
CA HIS A 21 8.60 2.75 -1.26
C HIS A 21 7.99 2.80 -2.66
N ASP A 22 8.86 3.04 -3.64
CA ASP A 22 8.52 2.86 -5.05
C ASP A 22 8.48 1.37 -5.41
N LEU A 23 7.29 0.88 -5.76
CA LEU A 23 7.08 -0.51 -6.17
C LEU A 23 6.67 -0.60 -7.64
N TYR A 24 7.62 -1.03 -8.48
CA TYR A 24 7.43 -1.14 -9.94
C TYR A 24 7.00 -2.55 -10.33
N ALA A 25 6.13 -2.63 -11.34
CA ALA A 25 5.62 -3.89 -11.87
C ALA A 25 6.73 -4.70 -12.55
N ASN A 26 6.70 -6.02 -12.34
CA ASN A 26 7.46 -6.99 -13.12
C ASN A 26 6.58 -8.24 -13.41
N ALA A 27 7.20 -9.30 -13.96
CA ALA A 27 6.50 -10.55 -14.29
C ALA A 27 5.78 -11.20 -13.08
N SER A 28 6.32 -11.06 -11.87
CA SER A 28 5.85 -11.78 -10.68
C SER A 28 5.04 -10.92 -9.69
N GLY A 29 4.98 -9.60 -9.86
CA GLY A 29 4.37 -8.69 -8.87
C GLY A 29 4.89 -7.27 -8.96
N TYR A 30 4.98 -6.61 -7.81
CA TYR A 30 5.47 -5.25 -7.66
C TYR A 30 6.64 -5.21 -6.69
N PHE A 31 7.75 -4.61 -7.10
CA PHE A 31 9.04 -4.74 -6.42
C PHE A 31 9.70 -3.37 -6.24
N GLY A 32 10.25 -3.16 -5.05
CA GLY A 32 11.11 -2.03 -4.74
C GLY A 32 12.52 -2.49 -4.43
N ARG A 33 13.25 -1.67 -3.65
CA ARG A 33 14.52 -2.10 -3.06
C ARG A 33 14.27 -3.34 -2.19
N ARG A 34 15.14 -4.35 -2.27
CA ARG A 34 15.03 -5.53 -1.40
C ARG A 34 14.95 -5.08 0.07
N PRO A 35 14.03 -5.63 0.89
CA PRO A 35 13.20 -6.82 0.66
C PRO A 35 11.77 -6.54 0.14
N HIS A 36 11.44 -5.30 -0.25
CA HIS A 36 10.07 -4.86 -0.48
C HIS A 36 9.45 -5.46 -1.75
N ARG A 37 8.36 -6.23 -1.57
CA ARG A 37 7.61 -6.89 -2.65
C ARG A 37 6.14 -7.04 -2.29
N ILE A 38 5.28 -6.87 -3.30
CA ILE A 38 3.83 -7.08 -3.22
C ILE A 38 3.41 -8.01 -4.36
N THR A 39 2.61 -9.04 -4.05
CA THR A 39 2.09 -9.96 -5.06
C THR A 39 0.99 -9.28 -5.88
N ARG A 40 0.76 -9.75 -7.11
CA ARG A 40 -0.33 -9.22 -7.94
C ARG A 40 -1.71 -9.39 -7.30
N ALA A 41 -1.95 -10.50 -6.61
CA ALA A 41 -3.21 -10.75 -5.91
C ALA A 41 -3.46 -9.73 -4.80
N LEU A 42 -2.44 -9.41 -3.99
CA LEU A 42 -2.55 -8.42 -2.93
C LEU A 42 -2.78 -7.02 -3.51
N ALA A 43 -2.06 -6.65 -4.56
CA ALA A 43 -2.29 -5.39 -5.27
C ALA A 43 -3.69 -5.31 -5.88
N ALA A 44 -4.21 -6.40 -6.47
CA ALA A 44 -5.55 -6.46 -7.02
C ALA A 44 -6.62 -6.24 -5.95
N GLY A 45 -6.46 -6.82 -4.76
CA GLY A 45 -7.36 -6.57 -3.62
C GLY A 45 -7.38 -5.09 -3.21
N LEU A 46 -6.20 -4.47 -3.09
CA LEU A 46 -6.09 -3.05 -2.74
C LEU A 46 -6.62 -2.11 -3.83
N ILE A 47 -6.48 -2.48 -5.11
CA ILE A 47 -7.07 -1.75 -6.24
C ILE A 47 -8.60 -1.90 -6.23
N GLY A 48 -9.12 -3.10 -6.00
CA GLY A 48 -10.56 -3.34 -5.87
C GLY A 48 -11.19 -2.58 -4.70
N ASN A 49 -10.44 -2.41 -3.61
CA ASN A 49 -10.80 -1.58 -2.48
C ASN A 49 -10.64 -0.06 -2.75
N GLY A 50 -10.13 0.34 -3.93
CA GLY A 50 -9.93 1.74 -4.30
C GLY A 50 -8.83 2.45 -3.51
N LEU A 51 -7.97 1.71 -2.80
CA LEU A 51 -6.88 2.27 -1.98
C LEU A 51 -5.61 2.51 -2.80
N VAL A 52 -5.44 1.75 -3.87
CA VAL A 52 -4.24 1.77 -4.71
C VAL A 52 -4.66 1.92 -6.17
N ARG A 53 -3.83 2.60 -6.96
CA ARG A 53 -3.92 2.64 -8.42
C ARG A 53 -2.58 2.31 -9.04
N LEU A 54 -2.61 1.96 -10.32
CA LEU A 54 -1.41 1.85 -11.14
C LEU A 54 -1.15 3.17 -11.84
N ASP A 55 0.07 3.67 -11.68
CA ASP A 55 0.56 4.84 -12.39
C ASP A 55 1.62 4.41 -13.40
N THR A 56 1.48 4.81 -14.66
CA THR A 56 2.40 4.37 -15.72
C THR A 56 3.51 5.39 -15.88
N ILE A 57 4.72 5.02 -15.47
CA ILE A 57 5.88 5.91 -15.45
C ILE A 57 6.77 5.58 -16.65
N GLY A 58 6.34 6.01 -17.83
CA GLY A 58 7.12 5.95 -19.08
C GLY A 58 7.98 4.68 -19.24
N ALA A 59 9.29 4.86 -19.40
CA ALA A 59 10.24 3.76 -19.63
C ALA A 59 10.43 2.78 -18.44
N LYS A 60 9.94 3.12 -17.23
CA LYS A 60 10.08 2.28 -16.02
C LYS A 60 8.90 1.33 -15.81
N GLY A 61 7.86 1.42 -16.64
CA GLY A 61 6.64 0.63 -16.51
C GLY A 61 5.67 1.19 -15.46
N SER A 62 4.75 0.35 -14.99
CA SER A 62 3.72 0.76 -14.02
C SER A 62 4.21 0.65 -12.58
N LYS A 63 3.83 1.60 -11.72
CA LYS A 63 4.12 1.65 -10.28
C LYS A 63 2.80 1.60 -9.49
N LEU A 64 2.81 0.99 -8.31
CA LEU A 64 1.72 1.13 -7.34
C LEU A 64 1.79 2.49 -6.64
N THR A 65 0.67 3.18 -6.60
CA THR A 65 0.53 4.47 -5.93
C THR A 65 -0.75 4.49 -5.11
N LEU A 66 -0.70 5.03 -3.89
CA LEU A 66 -1.91 5.22 -3.09
C LEU A 66 -2.86 6.23 -3.77
N THR A 67 -4.16 5.97 -3.69
CA THR A 67 -5.18 6.96 -4.01
C THR A 67 -5.33 7.94 -2.83
N GLY A 68 -6.15 8.99 -2.99
CA GLY A 68 -6.51 9.85 -1.85
C GLY A 68 -7.11 9.06 -0.69
N ALA A 69 -7.95 8.05 -0.98
CA ALA A 69 -8.49 7.15 0.04
C ALA A 69 -7.40 6.30 0.70
N GLY A 70 -6.45 5.78 -0.09
CA GLY A 70 -5.29 5.04 0.42
C GLY A 70 -4.43 5.85 1.39
N VAL A 71 -4.15 7.12 1.06
CA VAL A 71 -3.38 8.03 1.93
C VAL A 71 -4.13 8.30 3.24
N MET A 72 -5.44 8.55 3.19
CA MET A 72 -6.22 8.72 4.42
C MET A 72 -6.22 7.46 5.29
N THR A 73 -6.38 6.28 4.69
CA THR A 73 -6.32 5.00 5.39
C THR A 73 -4.96 4.79 6.06
N TYR A 74 -3.86 5.11 5.37
CA TYR A 74 -2.50 5.08 5.94
C TYR A 74 -2.37 6.02 7.15
N ASN A 75 -2.84 7.27 7.05
CA ASN A 75 -2.75 8.23 8.15
C ASN A 75 -3.50 7.75 9.40
N VAL A 76 -4.68 7.16 9.24
CA VAL A 76 -5.44 6.56 10.36
C VAL A 76 -4.66 5.41 11.01
N MET A 77 -3.95 4.60 10.23
CA MET A 77 -3.08 3.54 10.76
C MET A 77 -1.93 4.12 11.59
N LEU A 78 -1.29 5.17 11.08
CA LEU A 78 -0.18 5.86 11.74
C LEU A 78 -0.62 6.48 13.07
N GLU A 79 -1.74 7.20 13.09
CA GLU A 79 -2.31 7.81 14.30
C GLU A 79 -2.61 6.76 15.37
N ARG A 80 -3.21 5.63 14.99
CA ARG A 80 -3.52 4.54 15.92
C ARG A 80 -2.26 3.93 16.53
N ARG A 81 -1.20 3.76 15.73
CA ARG A 81 0.10 3.29 16.22
C ARG A 81 0.71 4.25 17.24
N GLN A 82 0.63 5.56 16.97
CA GLN A 82 1.11 6.59 17.91
C GLN A 82 0.30 6.61 19.20
N GLN A 83 -1.03 6.47 19.13
CA GLN A 83 -1.89 6.40 20.31
C GLN A 83 -1.59 5.16 21.17
N GLN A 84 -1.32 4.01 20.55
CA GLN A 84 -0.90 2.80 21.28
C GLN A 84 0.45 3.00 21.96
N ALA A 85 1.43 3.57 21.25
CA ALA A 85 2.75 3.85 21.82
C ALA A 85 2.73 4.85 22.99
N ARG A 86 1.78 5.81 23.00
CA ARG A 86 1.60 6.75 24.12
C ARG A 86 0.93 6.16 25.35
N ARG A 87 0.28 5.00 25.21
CA ARG A 87 -0.44 4.30 26.29
C ARG A 87 0.34 3.13 26.87
N ALA A 88 1.44 2.74 26.23
CA ALA A 88 2.39 1.74 26.68
C ALA A 88 3.49 2.40 27.52
#